data_AF-A0A1V2LMS0-F1
#
_entry.id   AF-A0A1V2LMS0-F1
#
_cell.length_a   1.000
_cell.length_b   1.000
_cell.length_c   1.000
_cell.angle_alpha   90.00
_cell.angle_beta   90.00
_cell.angle_gamma   90.00
#
_symmetry.space_group_name_H-M   'P 1'
#
loop_
_entity.id
_entity.type
_entity.pdbx_description
1 polymer ?
#
loop_
_entity_poly.entity_id
_entity_poly.type
_entity_poly.pdbx_seq_one_letter_code
_entity_poly.pdbx_strand_id
1 'polypeptide(L)'
;MFGYMMFKGQRDSHKTPDEFQRRARQDIETHLKRLRNNDHMHPVDEMDIDSIDTKPALPQDFTDYYSPDLEAEKFSNGRPTFTKRPLKNWELNDLRSLLIYSEPKPEWNNKIPEILSPYPNIQFRIQIIPNYCSDNQITELLAHSDIYKESKFDLDYKIKTAKFIVERARLRHKQILIDSFGVDPLAFNSETNLVNDIRYDCYFKFEWRNIIENYMLNIGIEYQCRSEFKLRINKLKKLTQEKKFNGLSDKNPKSSKMDLYKNVLLQNKSTISEEEKMSIWKDVQNEVYRKLDMDDWNSSVR
;
A
#
# COMPACT_ATOMS: atom_id res chain seq x y z
N MET A 1 -12.67 -10.12 11.43
CA MET A 1 -11.91 -11.13 10.67
C MET A 1 -11.80 -10.60 9.24
N PHE A 2 -10.61 -10.17 8.84
CA PHE A 2 -10.43 -9.33 7.65
C PHE A 2 -10.27 -10.17 6.38
N GLY A 3 -11.14 -9.93 5.39
CA GLY A 3 -10.94 -10.41 4.02
C GLY A 3 -10.11 -9.38 3.25
N TYR A 4 -8.89 -9.76 2.88
CA TYR A 4 -7.95 -8.95 2.09
C TYR A 4 -7.75 -9.60 0.72
N MET A 5 -7.96 -8.85 -0.36
CA MET A 5 -7.94 -9.36 -1.72
C MET A 5 -6.71 -8.89 -2.51
N MET A 6 -6.19 -9.82 -3.31
CA MET A 6 -5.03 -9.70 -4.20
C MET A 6 -5.46 -9.35 -5.61
N PHE A 7 -4.55 -8.79 -6.39
CA PHE A 7 -4.59 -8.85 -7.85
C PHE A 7 -4.81 -10.30 -8.33
N LYS A 8 -5.76 -10.49 -9.25
CA LYS A 8 -6.09 -11.79 -9.88
C LYS A 8 -4.80 -12.49 -10.31
N GLY A 9 -4.55 -13.66 -9.71
CA GLY A 9 -3.65 -14.65 -10.29
C GLY A 9 -4.41 -15.38 -11.37
N GLN A 10 -4.16 -15.04 -12.64
CA GLN A 10 -4.43 -16.01 -13.69
C GLN A 10 -3.46 -17.17 -13.49
N ARG A 11 -4.02 -18.36 -13.28
CA ARG A 11 -3.33 -19.62 -13.49
C ARG A 11 -3.14 -19.75 -14.98
N ASP A 12 -2.02 -19.30 -15.49
CA ASP A 12 -1.57 -19.78 -16.77
C ASP A 12 -0.10 -20.11 -16.63
N SER A 13 0.27 -21.31 -17.07
CA SER A 13 1.65 -21.73 -17.24
C SER A 13 2.31 -20.88 -18.34
N HIS A 14 2.53 -19.60 -18.07
CA HIS A 14 3.22 -18.69 -18.98
C HIS A 14 4.71 -18.82 -18.72
N LYS A 15 5.41 -19.40 -19.70
CA LYS A 15 6.84 -19.14 -19.83
C LYS A 15 6.99 -17.63 -20.04
N THR A 16 7.57 -16.94 -19.07
CA THR A 16 8.01 -15.54 -19.22
C THR A 16 8.85 -15.41 -20.50
N PRO A 17 8.62 -14.37 -21.32
CA PRO A 17 9.38 -14.16 -22.55
C PRO A 17 10.89 -14.12 -22.33
N ASP A 18 11.66 -14.65 -23.28
CA ASP A 18 13.12 -14.72 -23.20
C ASP A 18 13.81 -13.36 -23.01
N GLU A 19 13.15 -12.27 -23.42
CA GLU A 19 13.64 -10.91 -23.17
C GLU A 19 13.60 -10.54 -21.69
N PHE A 20 12.56 -10.95 -20.97
CA PHE A 20 12.40 -10.70 -19.55
C PHE A 20 13.38 -11.52 -18.72
N GLN A 21 13.58 -12.79 -19.06
CA GLN A 21 14.61 -13.62 -18.40
C GLN A 21 16.01 -13.04 -18.61
N ARG A 22 16.29 -12.48 -19.80
CA ARG A 22 17.55 -11.78 -20.08
C ARG A 22 17.69 -10.48 -19.28
N ARG A 23 16.65 -9.64 -19.19
CA ARG A 23 16.68 -8.41 -18.37
C ARG A 23 16.80 -8.71 -16.89
N ALA A 24 16.06 -9.67 -16.36
CA ALA A 24 16.18 -10.10 -14.97
C ALA A 24 17.59 -10.63 -14.64
N ARG A 25 18.20 -11.40 -15.56
CA ARG A 25 19.60 -11.82 -15.43
C ARG A 25 20.57 -10.65 -15.54
N GLN A 26 20.33 -9.69 -16.44
CA GLN A 26 21.13 -8.47 -16.54
C GLN A 26 21.01 -7.60 -15.29
N ASP A 27 19.84 -7.51 -14.67
CA ASP A 27 19.62 -6.79 -13.41
C ASP A 27 20.37 -7.47 -12.27
N ILE A 28 20.30 -8.80 -12.17
CA ILE A 28 21.07 -9.61 -11.21
C ILE A 28 22.58 -9.45 -11.47
N GLU A 29 23.04 -9.49 -12.73
CA GLU A 29 24.45 -9.33 -13.08
C GLU A 29 24.95 -7.91 -12.81
N THR A 30 24.15 -6.89 -13.12
CA THR A 30 24.45 -5.49 -12.82
C THR A 30 24.53 -5.28 -11.31
N HIS A 31 23.62 -5.90 -10.57
CA HIS A 31 23.63 -5.91 -9.11
C HIS A 31 24.89 -6.61 -8.55
N LEU A 32 25.25 -7.79 -9.07
CA LEU A 32 26.47 -8.51 -8.69
C LEU A 32 27.76 -7.77 -9.06
N LYS A 33 27.77 -7.03 -10.17
CA LYS A 33 28.89 -6.16 -10.56
C LYS A 33 29.04 -5.00 -9.59
N ARG A 34 27.94 -4.40 -9.12
CA ARG A 34 27.97 -3.32 -8.13
C ARG A 34 28.38 -3.81 -6.74
N LEU A 35 27.95 -5.00 -6.32
CA LEU A 35 28.43 -5.65 -5.09
C LEU A 35 29.91 -6.00 -5.14
N ARG A 36 30.44 -6.34 -6.33
CA ARG A 36 31.88 -6.59 -6.53
C ARG A 36 32.70 -5.31 -6.64
N ASN A 37 32.15 -4.28 -7.26
CA ASN A 37 32.76 -2.97 -7.39
C ASN A 37 32.33 -2.09 -6.21
N ASN A 38 32.75 -2.45 -5.00
CA ASN A 38 32.93 -1.42 -3.98
C ASN A 38 34.04 -0.50 -4.51
N ASP A 39 33.69 0.76 -4.75
CA ASP A 39 34.53 1.86 -5.21
C ASP A 39 34.85 1.95 -6.72
N HIS A 40 34.83 3.20 -7.20
CA HIS A 40 35.26 3.74 -8.51
C HIS A 40 34.13 4.01 -9.51
N MET A 41 33.26 4.96 -9.17
CA MET A 41 32.58 5.80 -10.18
C MET A 41 33.49 6.97 -10.54
N HIS A 42 33.66 7.21 -11.84
CA HIS A 42 34.31 8.40 -12.41
C HIS A 42 33.56 9.68 -12.01
N PRO A 43 34.25 10.83 -11.85
CA PRO A 43 33.65 12.07 -11.40
C PRO A 43 32.68 12.58 -12.48
N VAL A 44 31.39 12.54 -12.17
CA VAL A 44 30.36 13.31 -12.86
C VAL A 44 30.37 14.69 -12.22
N ASP A 45 30.34 15.76 -13.02
CA ASP A 45 30.40 17.15 -12.57
C ASP A 45 29.56 17.40 -11.30
N GLU A 46 30.21 17.94 -10.27
CA GLU A 46 29.66 18.19 -8.93
C GLU A 46 28.48 19.18 -8.99
N MET A 47 27.26 18.65 -9.06
CA MET A 47 26.06 19.36 -8.60
C MET A 47 25.68 18.81 -7.23
N ASP A 48 25.97 19.55 -6.17
CA ASP A 48 25.47 19.25 -4.83
C ASP A 48 23.98 19.66 -4.77
N ILE A 49 23.09 18.69 -4.97
CA ILE A 49 21.65 18.94 -4.97
C ILE A 49 21.15 18.82 -3.53
N ASP A 50 21.08 19.95 -2.83
CA ASP A 50 20.53 20.01 -1.46
C ASP A 50 19.01 19.77 -1.43
N SER A 51 18.32 20.27 -2.46
CA SER A 51 16.87 20.21 -2.55
C SER A 51 16.41 20.04 -4.00
N ILE A 52 15.27 19.38 -4.17
CA ILE A 52 14.69 19.09 -5.49
C ILE A 52 13.18 19.29 -5.45
N ASP A 53 12.63 19.86 -6.51
CA ASP A 53 11.18 19.94 -6.68
C ASP A 53 10.54 18.55 -6.73
N THR A 54 9.30 18.45 -6.24
CA THR A 54 8.60 17.15 -6.21
C THR A 54 8.51 16.49 -7.59
N LYS A 55 8.21 17.23 -8.67
CA LYS A 55 8.06 16.66 -10.02
C LYS A 55 9.32 15.97 -10.56
N PRO A 56 10.49 16.61 -10.62
CA PRO A 56 11.73 15.95 -11.07
C PRO A 56 12.19 14.83 -10.14
N ALA A 57 11.74 14.85 -8.87
CA ALA A 57 11.99 13.75 -7.95
C ALA A 57 11.09 12.52 -8.15
N LEU A 58 10.09 12.55 -9.05
CA LEU A 58 9.27 11.38 -9.37
C LEU A 58 9.85 10.57 -10.54
N PRO A 59 9.64 9.24 -10.58
CA PRO A 59 9.94 8.43 -11.76
C PRO A 59 9.23 8.97 -13.01
N GLN A 60 9.97 9.09 -14.11
CA GLN A 60 9.45 9.53 -15.41
C GLN A 60 9.23 8.38 -16.38
N ASP A 61 9.90 7.25 -16.15
CA ASP A 61 9.73 5.99 -16.90
C ASP A 61 9.30 4.90 -15.91
N PHE A 62 8.28 4.14 -16.30
CA PHE A 62 7.67 3.06 -15.51
C PHE A 62 7.82 1.70 -16.19
N THR A 63 8.58 1.61 -17.27
CA THR A 63 8.70 0.38 -18.07
C THR A 63 9.24 -0.80 -17.26
N ASP A 64 10.10 -0.54 -16.26
CA ASP A 64 10.71 -1.53 -15.38
C ASP A 64 9.99 -1.69 -14.02
N TYR A 65 8.91 -0.93 -13.80
CA TYR A 65 8.10 -0.98 -12.57
C TYR A 65 6.98 -2.02 -12.65
N TYR A 66 6.67 -2.50 -13.84
CA TYR A 66 5.60 -3.45 -14.10
C TYR A 66 6.13 -4.62 -14.92
N SER A 67 5.54 -5.80 -14.74
CA SER A 67 5.90 -6.96 -15.57
C SER A 67 5.70 -6.61 -17.05
N PRO A 68 6.62 -6.98 -17.96
CA PRO A 68 6.43 -6.78 -19.40
C PRO A 68 5.15 -7.46 -19.90
N ASP A 69 4.80 -8.59 -19.28
CA ASP A 69 3.63 -9.40 -19.61
C ASP A 69 2.33 -8.81 -19.05
N LEU A 70 2.39 -7.67 -18.35
CA LEU A 70 1.21 -7.01 -17.86
C LEU A 70 0.41 -6.40 -19.02
N GLU A 71 -0.65 -7.10 -19.40
CA GLU A 71 -1.68 -6.63 -20.31
C GLU A 71 -2.59 -5.63 -19.58
N ALA A 72 -2.28 -4.35 -19.73
CA ALA A 72 -3.08 -3.25 -19.22
C ALA A 72 -2.92 -2.02 -20.10
N GLU A 73 -3.94 -1.17 -20.11
CA GLU A 73 -3.82 0.17 -20.67
C GLU A 73 -2.77 0.97 -19.88
N LYS A 74 -1.84 1.61 -20.59
CA LYS A 74 -0.72 2.36 -20.02
C LYS A 74 -0.75 3.81 -20.53
N PHE A 75 -0.34 4.74 -19.67
CA PHE A 75 -0.02 6.11 -20.07
C PHE A 75 1.24 6.14 -20.94
N SER A 76 1.53 7.28 -21.56
CA SER A 76 2.72 7.47 -22.41
C SER A 76 4.06 7.21 -21.70
N ASN A 77 4.09 7.29 -20.37
CA ASN A 77 5.25 6.98 -19.55
C ASN A 77 5.35 5.51 -19.11
N GLY A 78 4.51 4.62 -19.66
CA GLY A 78 4.49 3.19 -19.35
C GLY A 78 3.70 2.80 -18.09
N ARG A 79 3.19 3.78 -17.33
CA ARG A 79 2.44 3.52 -16.09
C ARG A 79 1.01 3.02 -16.40
N PRO A 80 0.55 1.91 -15.81
CA PRO A 80 -0.81 1.43 -16.02
C PRO A 80 -1.89 2.39 -15.49
N THR A 81 -2.99 2.52 -16.22
CA THR A 81 -4.10 3.45 -15.90
C THR A 81 -4.83 3.07 -14.62
N PHE A 82 -4.92 1.78 -14.30
CA PHE A 82 -5.56 1.25 -13.08
C PHE A 82 -4.87 1.68 -11.77
N THR A 83 -3.68 2.27 -11.85
CA THR A 83 -2.93 2.76 -10.68
C THR A 83 -3.57 4.03 -10.10
N LYS A 84 -4.46 4.70 -10.84
CA LYS A 84 -5.33 5.75 -10.30
C LYS A 84 -6.58 5.14 -9.69
N ARG A 85 -6.91 5.51 -8.46
CA ARG A 85 -8.07 4.97 -7.75
C ARG A 85 -8.87 6.07 -7.05
N PRO A 86 -10.20 5.95 -6.97
CA PRO A 86 -11.06 6.90 -6.28
C PRO A 86 -11.07 6.66 -4.77
N LEU A 87 -9.88 6.51 -4.16
CA LEU A 87 -9.72 6.34 -2.72
C LEU A 87 -9.36 7.68 -2.07
N LYS A 88 -9.82 7.89 -0.83
CA LYS A 88 -9.51 9.11 -0.09
C LYS A 88 -7.99 9.27 0.04
N ASN A 89 -7.51 10.47 -0.31
CA ASN A 89 -6.09 10.85 -0.33
C ASN A 89 -5.19 9.94 -1.19
N TRP A 90 -5.76 9.27 -2.20
CA TRP A 90 -4.99 8.37 -3.05
C TRP A 90 -3.83 9.08 -3.74
N GLU A 91 -4.07 10.22 -4.40
CA GLU A 91 -3.04 10.93 -5.17
C GLU A 91 -1.88 11.39 -4.30
N LEU A 92 -2.17 11.85 -3.07
CA LEU A 92 -1.14 12.22 -2.11
C LEU A 92 -0.23 11.04 -1.74
N ASN A 93 -0.85 9.88 -1.48
CA ASN A 93 -0.10 8.69 -1.06
C ASN A 93 0.57 8.00 -2.24
N ASP A 94 0.02 8.16 -3.44
CA ASP A 94 0.65 7.75 -4.67
C ASP A 94 1.99 8.47 -4.86
N LEU A 95 2.02 9.80 -4.68
CA LEU A 95 3.26 10.58 -4.68
C LEU A 95 4.27 10.08 -3.64
N ARG A 96 3.82 9.79 -2.41
CA ARG A 96 4.69 9.22 -1.37
C ARG A 96 5.26 7.86 -1.78
N SER A 97 4.45 7.00 -2.38
CA SER A 97 4.89 5.69 -2.87
C SER A 97 5.92 5.80 -4.00
N LEU A 98 5.82 6.83 -4.84
CA LEU A 98 6.73 7.11 -5.94
C LEU A 98 8.07 7.70 -5.47
N LEU A 99 8.12 8.24 -4.26
CA LEU A 99 9.34 8.73 -3.61
C LEU A 99 10.05 7.62 -2.82
N ILE A 100 9.56 6.39 -2.89
CA ILE A 100 10.29 5.22 -2.41
C ILE A 100 11.16 4.72 -3.56
N TYR A 101 12.46 4.64 -3.32
CA TYR A 101 13.48 4.22 -4.26
C TYR A 101 14.17 2.94 -3.81
N SER A 102 14.59 2.09 -4.74
CA SER A 102 15.39 0.91 -4.43
C SER A 102 16.84 1.27 -4.11
N GLU A 103 17.36 2.33 -4.72
CA GLU A 103 18.71 2.84 -4.54
C GLU A 103 18.73 4.38 -4.67
N PRO A 104 19.67 5.08 -4.00
CA PRO A 104 19.90 6.49 -4.26
C PRO A 104 20.30 6.70 -5.72
N LYS A 105 19.82 7.79 -6.33
CA LYS A 105 20.22 8.09 -7.70
C LYS A 105 21.69 8.56 -7.75
N PRO A 106 22.46 8.21 -8.79
CA PRO A 106 23.86 8.62 -8.91
C PRO A 106 24.05 10.14 -8.84
N GLU A 107 23.15 10.91 -9.45
CA GLU A 107 23.17 12.37 -9.45
C GLU A 107 22.96 13.01 -8.06
N TRP A 108 22.64 12.22 -7.03
CA TRP A 108 22.48 12.69 -5.66
C TRP A 108 23.79 12.66 -4.85
N ASN A 109 24.91 12.19 -5.42
CA ASN A 109 26.24 12.26 -4.82
C ASN A 109 26.27 11.75 -3.35
N ASN A 110 25.64 10.60 -3.09
CA ASN A 110 25.50 9.98 -1.76
C ASN A 110 24.70 10.79 -0.71
N LYS A 111 24.00 11.84 -1.12
CA LYS A 111 23.16 12.68 -0.26
C LYS A 111 21.72 12.67 -0.73
N ILE A 112 20.79 12.24 0.11
CA ILE A 112 19.37 12.25 -0.24
C ILE A 112 18.86 13.70 -0.20
N PRO A 113 18.37 14.27 -1.32
CA PRO A 113 17.93 15.66 -1.35
C PRO A 113 16.61 15.84 -0.61
N GLU A 114 16.38 17.04 -0.07
CA GLU A 114 15.08 17.40 0.48
C GLU A 114 14.07 17.67 -0.64
N ILE A 115 12.83 17.19 -0.47
CA ILE A 115 11.76 17.44 -1.44
C ILE A 115 11.09 18.79 -1.15
N LEU A 116 11.17 19.71 -2.10
CA LEU A 116 10.37 20.92 -2.11
C LEU A 116 8.93 20.55 -2.46
N SER A 117 8.05 20.66 -1.46
CA SER A 117 6.66 20.25 -1.60
C SER A 117 5.83 21.31 -2.32
N PRO A 118 4.98 20.94 -3.29
CA PRO A 118 4.01 21.84 -3.90
C PRO A 118 2.85 22.17 -2.95
N TYR A 119 2.77 21.56 -1.77
CA TYR A 119 1.68 21.76 -0.81
C TYR A 119 2.21 22.42 0.47
N PRO A 120 1.58 23.52 0.96
CA PRO A 120 2.10 24.31 2.09
C PRO A 120 2.31 23.54 3.41
N ASN A 121 1.55 22.46 3.64
CA ASN A 121 1.53 21.74 4.93
C ASN A 121 1.83 20.25 4.78
N ILE A 122 2.39 19.83 3.65
CA ILE A 122 2.72 18.43 3.41
C ILE A 122 4.20 18.37 3.11
N GLN A 123 4.95 17.69 3.96
CA GLN A 123 6.34 17.37 3.68
C GLN A 123 6.42 16.02 2.99
N PHE A 124 7.18 15.97 1.90
CA PHE A 124 7.54 14.73 1.23
C PHE A 124 8.97 14.34 1.63
N ARG A 125 9.23 13.04 1.61
CA ARG A 125 10.54 12.48 1.96
C ARG A 125 10.87 11.36 0.98
N ILE A 126 12.09 11.36 0.49
CA ILE A 126 12.65 10.23 -0.24
C ILE A 126 12.97 9.12 0.77
N GLN A 127 12.50 7.91 0.50
CA GLN A 127 12.80 6.74 1.31
C GLN A 127 13.50 5.68 0.47
N ILE A 128 14.57 5.11 0.99
CA ILE A 128 15.27 4.00 0.33
C ILE A 128 14.79 2.68 0.92
N ILE A 129 14.24 1.82 0.08
CA ILE A 129 13.88 0.44 0.41
C ILE A 129 14.57 -0.46 -0.61
N PRO A 130 15.75 -1.03 -0.30
CA PRO A 130 16.46 -1.85 -1.27
C PRO A 130 15.69 -3.10 -1.66
N ASN A 131 15.79 -3.53 -2.92
CA ASN A 131 15.12 -4.74 -3.40
C ASN A 131 15.76 -6.05 -2.89
N TYR A 132 16.93 -5.94 -2.26
CA TYR A 132 17.67 -7.05 -1.64
C TYR A 132 17.50 -7.08 -0.10
N CYS A 133 16.67 -6.22 0.48
CA CYS A 133 16.44 -6.27 1.92
C CYS A 133 15.60 -7.49 2.31
N SER A 134 15.78 -7.97 3.55
CA SER A 134 15.03 -9.12 4.06
C SER A 134 13.55 -8.81 4.25
N ASP A 135 12.71 -9.84 4.30
CA ASP A 135 11.27 -9.72 4.49
C ASP A 135 10.89 -8.90 5.74
N ASN A 136 11.67 -9.02 6.82
CA ASN A 136 11.50 -8.21 8.03
C ASN A 136 11.88 -6.73 7.80
N GLN A 137 12.98 -6.47 7.08
CA GLN A 137 13.41 -5.10 6.79
C GLN A 137 12.43 -4.37 5.90
N ILE A 138 11.96 -4.98 4.81
CA ILE A 138 10.94 -4.35 3.94
C ILE A 138 9.64 -4.10 4.71
N THR A 139 9.24 -5.04 5.58
CA THR A 139 8.06 -4.90 6.44
C THR A 139 8.18 -3.66 7.34
N GLU A 140 9.30 -3.54 8.06
CA GLU A 140 9.55 -2.41 8.96
C GLU A 140 9.64 -1.09 8.21
N LEU A 141 10.35 -1.05 7.09
CA LEU A 141 10.51 0.16 6.27
C LEU A 141 9.17 0.63 5.70
N LEU A 142 8.31 -0.28 5.22
CA LEU A 142 6.98 0.07 4.75
C LEU A 142 6.08 0.58 5.89
N ALA A 143 6.11 -0.09 7.04
CA ALA A 143 5.30 0.31 8.19
C ALA A 143 5.67 1.70 8.74
N HIS A 144 6.96 2.06 8.68
CA HIS A 144 7.49 3.37 9.08
C HIS A 144 7.49 4.43 7.96
N SER A 145 6.99 4.07 6.77
CA SER A 145 6.84 5.02 5.67
C SER A 145 5.76 6.07 5.96
N ASP A 146 5.81 7.18 5.24
CA ASP A 146 4.78 8.22 5.31
C ASP A 146 3.50 7.85 4.54
N ILE A 147 3.44 6.65 3.93
CA ILE A 147 2.23 6.16 3.26
C ILE A 147 1.07 6.18 4.25
N TYR A 148 0.04 6.92 3.88
CA TYR A 148 -1.18 7.17 4.63
C TYR A 148 -0.94 7.64 6.08
N LYS A 149 0.09 8.48 6.30
CA LYS A 149 0.40 9.08 7.61
C LYS A 149 -0.80 9.72 8.29
N GLU A 150 -1.70 10.32 7.52
CA GLU A 150 -2.92 10.99 7.99
C GLU A 150 -4.02 10.04 8.49
N SER A 151 -3.90 8.73 8.20
CA SER A 151 -4.83 7.71 8.68
C SER A 151 -4.78 7.54 10.20
N LYS A 152 -3.63 7.87 10.81
CA LYS A 152 -3.32 7.60 12.22
C LYS A 152 -3.52 6.14 12.60
N PHE A 153 -3.30 5.22 11.65
CA PHE A 153 -3.19 3.81 11.97
C PHE A 153 -2.00 3.59 12.90
N ASP A 154 -2.21 2.76 13.91
CA ASP A 154 -1.14 2.34 14.80
C ASP A 154 -0.09 1.52 14.03
N LEU A 155 1.12 1.49 14.59
CA LEU A 155 2.25 0.83 13.95
C LEU A 155 2.04 -0.69 13.82
N ASP A 156 1.38 -1.31 14.80
CA ASP A 156 1.09 -2.76 14.78
C ASP A 156 0.19 -3.15 13.60
N TYR A 157 -0.86 -2.36 13.33
CA TYR A 157 -1.70 -2.52 12.14
C TYR A 157 -0.87 -2.41 10.86
N LYS A 158 -0.02 -1.38 10.77
CA LYS A 158 0.85 -1.17 9.60
C LYS A 158 1.83 -2.33 9.39
N ILE A 159 2.46 -2.83 10.45
CA ILE A 159 3.38 -3.98 10.41
C ILE A 159 2.63 -5.23 9.95
N LYS A 160 1.45 -5.52 10.51
CA LYS A 160 0.64 -6.68 10.12
C LYS A 160 0.25 -6.64 8.65
N THR A 161 -0.18 -5.48 8.16
CA THR A 161 -0.50 -5.30 6.73
C THR A 161 0.73 -5.48 5.84
N ALA A 162 1.88 -4.88 6.21
CA ALA A 162 3.12 -5.01 5.44
C ALA A 162 3.60 -6.48 5.42
N LYS A 163 3.64 -7.14 6.58
CA LYS A 163 4.06 -8.54 6.71
C LYS A 163 3.25 -9.46 5.81
N PHE A 164 1.93 -9.34 5.85
CA PHE A 164 1.04 -10.13 5.00
C PHE A 164 1.33 -9.95 3.51
N ILE A 165 1.61 -8.72 3.07
CA ILE A 165 1.88 -8.42 1.66
C ILE A 165 3.23 -9.01 1.24
N VAL A 166 4.25 -8.88 2.09
CA VAL A 166 5.59 -9.40 1.87
C VAL A 166 5.59 -10.92 1.81
N GLU A 167 4.90 -11.60 2.74
CA GLU A 167 4.74 -13.06 2.74
C GLU A 167 4.13 -13.55 1.42
N ARG A 168 3.08 -12.89 0.92
CA ARG A 168 2.45 -13.25 -0.35
C ARG A 168 3.33 -12.95 -1.55
N ALA A 169 4.09 -11.85 -1.51
CA ALA A 169 5.06 -11.54 -2.54
C ALA A 169 6.19 -12.57 -2.58
N ARG A 170 6.66 -13.04 -1.41
CA ARG A 170 7.68 -14.10 -1.32
C ARG A 170 7.21 -15.42 -1.94
N LEU A 171 5.96 -15.82 -1.69
CA LEU A 171 5.38 -17.01 -2.33
C LEU A 171 5.31 -16.86 -3.86
N ARG A 172 4.91 -15.69 -4.35
CA ARG A 172 4.87 -15.41 -5.80
C ARG A 172 6.27 -15.42 -6.40
N HIS A 173 7.22 -14.80 -5.73
CA HIS A 173 8.61 -14.74 -6.15
C HIS A 173 9.22 -16.13 -6.27
N LYS A 174 9.02 -17.00 -5.27
CA LYS A 174 9.37 -18.42 -5.33
C LYS A 174 8.76 -19.10 -6.56
N GLN A 175 7.49 -18.86 -6.84
CA GLN A 175 6.83 -19.44 -8.01
C GLN A 175 7.46 -18.96 -9.33
N ILE A 176 7.80 -17.67 -9.44
CA ILE A 176 8.51 -17.12 -10.60
C ILE A 176 9.87 -17.78 -10.77
N LEU A 177 10.64 -17.95 -9.69
CA LEU A 177 11.94 -18.62 -9.76
C LEU A 177 11.83 -20.07 -10.24
N ILE A 178 10.79 -20.80 -9.81
CA ILE A 178 10.53 -22.17 -10.25
C ILE A 178 10.11 -22.19 -11.73
N ASP A 179 9.06 -21.45 -12.10
CA ASP A 179 8.44 -21.54 -13.42
C ASP A 179 9.26 -20.87 -14.52
N SER A 180 9.84 -19.71 -14.23
CA SER A 180 10.54 -18.87 -15.20
C SER A 180 12.05 -19.10 -15.19
N PHE A 181 12.64 -19.43 -14.04
CA PHE A 181 14.10 -19.56 -13.92
C PHE A 181 14.56 -21.00 -13.69
N GLY A 182 13.64 -21.95 -13.52
CA GLY A 182 13.96 -23.38 -13.38
C GLY A 182 14.70 -23.71 -12.08
N VAL A 183 14.53 -22.90 -11.03
CA VAL A 183 15.11 -23.18 -9.71
C VAL A 183 14.42 -24.42 -9.12
N ASP A 184 15.21 -25.39 -8.67
CA ASP A 184 14.69 -26.62 -8.06
C ASP A 184 13.82 -26.29 -6.83
N PRO A 185 12.54 -26.74 -6.78
CA PRO A 185 11.68 -26.56 -5.62
C PRO A 185 12.28 -27.04 -4.28
N LEU A 186 13.19 -28.01 -4.32
CA LEU A 186 13.90 -28.53 -3.13
C LEU A 186 15.01 -27.60 -2.62
N ALA A 187 15.45 -26.63 -3.42
CA ALA A 187 16.46 -25.65 -3.01
C ALA A 187 15.90 -24.61 -2.01
N PHE A 188 14.58 -24.50 -1.89
CA PHE A 188 13.93 -23.53 -1.01
C PHE A 188 13.80 -24.05 0.41
N ASN A 189 14.19 -23.23 1.37
CA ASN A 189 13.90 -23.45 2.78
C ASN A 189 12.38 -23.45 3.03
N SER A 190 11.88 -24.45 3.75
CA SER A 190 10.45 -24.68 3.97
C SER A 190 9.77 -23.62 4.85
N GLU A 191 10.52 -22.96 5.72
CA GLU A 191 9.98 -21.94 6.64
C GLU A 191 9.99 -20.55 6.00
N THR A 192 11.05 -20.22 5.27
CA THR A 192 11.28 -18.86 4.73
C THR A 192 10.93 -18.71 3.26
N ASN A 193 10.83 -19.81 2.50
CA ASN A 193 10.68 -19.81 1.04
C ASN A 193 11.85 -19.11 0.30
N LEU A 194 13.04 -19.11 0.91
CA LEU A 194 14.27 -18.55 0.34
C LEU A 194 15.24 -19.65 -0.05
N VAL A 195 16.11 -19.36 -1.02
CA VAL A 195 17.19 -20.24 -1.47
C VAL A 195 18.47 -20.03 -0.62
N ASN A 196 18.54 -18.94 0.16
CA ASN A 196 19.72 -18.48 0.89
C ASN A 196 20.87 -18.05 -0.03
N ASP A 197 20.52 -17.47 -1.17
CA ASP A 197 21.44 -16.89 -2.12
C ASP A 197 20.83 -15.60 -2.64
N ILE A 198 21.51 -14.48 -2.37
CA ILE A 198 21.03 -13.13 -2.66
C ILE A 198 20.64 -12.93 -4.13
N ARG A 199 21.25 -13.68 -5.06
CA ARG A 199 20.94 -13.63 -6.50
C ARG A 199 19.55 -14.11 -6.84
N TYR A 200 19.05 -15.04 -6.02
CA TYR A 200 17.71 -15.57 -6.14
C TYR A 200 16.77 -14.87 -5.16
N ASP A 201 17.22 -14.55 -3.95
CA ASP A 201 16.34 -14.05 -2.89
C ASP A 201 15.96 -12.57 -3.03
N CYS A 202 16.69 -11.78 -3.82
CA CYS A 202 16.33 -10.39 -4.10
C CYS A 202 15.09 -10.31 -5.00
N TYR A 203 14.19 -9.37 -4.69
CA TYR A 203 13.02 -9.12 -5.53
C TYR A 203 13.43 -8.48 -6.86
N PHE A 204 12.78 -8.88 -7.94
CA PHE A 204 12.83 -8.11 -9.18
C PHE A 204 12.18 -6.74 -8.97
N LYS A 205 12.57 -5.76 -9.79
CA LYS A 205 12.11 -4.37 -9.64
C LYS A 205 10.59 -4.23 -9.70
N PHE A 206 9.94 -4.96 -10.61
CA PHE A 206 8.48 -4.98 -10.72
C PHE A 206 7.81 -5.64 -9.49
N GLU A 207 8.42 -6.66 -8.87
CA GLU A 207 7.88 -7.29 -7.65
C GLU A 207 8.01 -6.35 -6.46
N TRP A 208 9.18 -5.74 -6.30
CA TRP A 208 9.43 -4.72 -5.28
C TRP A 208 8.42 -3.57 -5.37
N ARG A 209 8.18 -3.08 -6.59
CA ARG A 209 7.17 -2.05 -6.83
C ARG A 209 5.76 -2.54 -6.48
N ASN A 210 5.43 -3.77 -6.88
CA ASN A 210 4.14 -4.39 -6.59
C ASN A 210 3.89 -4.50 -5.07
N ILE A 211 4.92 -4.79 -4.27
CA ILE A 211 4.83 -4.82 -2.80
C ILE A 211 4.42 -3.44 -2.26
N ILE A 212 5.09 -2.37 -2.70
CA ILE A 212 4.81 -0.99 -2.26
C ILE A 212 3.38 -0.58 -2.65
N GLU A 213 2.98 -0.83 -3.90
CA GLU A 213 1.65 -0.48 -4.39
C GLU A 213 0.55 -1.26 -3.67
N ASN A 214 0.75 -2.56 -3.41
CA ASN A 214 -0.19 -3.35 -2.62
C ASN A 214 -0.32 -2.84 -1.19
N TYR A 215 0.80 -2.43 -0.58
CA TYR A 215 0.80 -1.88 0.75
C TYR A 215 -0.05 -0.61 0.81
N MET A 216 0.22 0.34 -0.10
CA MET A 216 -0.58 1.55 -0.24
C MET A 216 -2.06 1.25 -0.50
N LEU A 217 -2.36 0.29 -1.37
CA LEU A 217 -3.73 -0.10 -1.70
C LEU A 217 -4.50 -0.61 -0.48
N ASN A 218 -3.92 -1.54 0.27
CA ASN A 218 -4.57 -2.12 1.44
C ASN A 218 -4.81 -1.07 2.53
N ILE A 219 -3.81 -0.23 2.79
CA ILE A 219 -3.95 0.87 3.75
C ILE A 219 -5.01 1.88 3.29
N GLY A 220 -5.06 2.20 1.99
CA GLY A 220 -6.05 3.11 1.43
C GLY A 220 -7.48 2.59 1.48
N ILE A 221 -7.69 1.31 1.20
CA ILE A 221 -9.00 0.65 1.34
C ILE A 221 -9.48 0.71 2.79
N GLU A 222 -8.62 0.35 3.76
CA GLU A 222 -8.98 0.42 5.17
C GLU A 222 -9.33 1.87 5.58
N TYR A 223 -8.54 2.84 5.12
CA TYR A 223 -8.77 4.25 5.44
C TYR A 223 -10.10 4.75 4.88
N GLN A 224 -10.45 4.37 3.65
CA GLN A 224 -11.75 4.64 3.05
C GLN A 224 -12.87 3.99 3.88
N CYS A 225 -12.75 2.69 4.19
CA CYS A 225 -13.73 1.94 4.96
C CYS A 225 -14.01 2.59 6.33
N ARG A 226 -12.96 2.94 7.09
CA ARG A 226 -13.13 3.61 8.40
C ARG A 226 -13.78 4.98 8.27
N SER A 227 -13.42 5.73 7.23
CA SER A 227 -14.00 7.05 6.96
C SER A 227 -15.50 6.94 6.65
N GLU A 228 -15.88 6.04 5.73
CA GLU A 228 -17.28 5.81 5.35
C GLU A 228 -18.10 5.24 6.52
N PHE A 229 -17.55 4.27 7.25
CA PHE A 229 -18.19 3.70 8.44
C PHE A 229 -18.49 4.78 9.47
N LYS A 230 -17.52 5.63 9.79
CA LYS A 230 -17.71 6.75 10.73
C LYS A 230 -18.79 7.72 10.25
N LEU A 231 -18.84 8.03 8.95
CA LEU A 231 -19.89 8.87 8.36
C LEU A 231 -21.28 8.24 8.51
N ARG A 232 -21.44 6.96 8.19
CA ARG A 232 -22.73 6.25 8.32
C ARG A 232 -23.19 6.19 9.77
N ILE A 233 -22.29 5.81 10.68
CA ILE A 233 -22.58 5.78 12.12
C ILE A 233 -23.00 7.16 12.61
N ASN A 234 -22.27 8.22 12.26
CA ASN A 234 -22.63 9.59 12.67
C ASN A 234 -23.99 10.03 12.10
N LYS A 235 -24.32 9.66 10.86
CA LYS A 235 -25.63 9.93 10.25
C LYS A 235 -26.75 9.23 11.01
N LEU A 236 -26.57 7.95 11.35
CA LEU A 236 -27.54 7.18 12.12
C LEU A 236 -27.75 7.76 13.53
N LYS A 237 -26.67 8.18 14.20
CA LYS A 237 -26.76 8.82 15.52
C LYS A 237 -27.60 10.10 15.48
N LYS A 238 -27.39 10.96 14.47
CA LYS A 238 -28.16 12.20 14.29
C LYS A 238 -29.66 11.92 14.07
N LEU A 239 -29.98 10.99 13.17
CA LEU A 239 -31.38 10.62 12.88
C LEU A 239 -32.10 10.05 14.11
N THR A 240 -31.42 9.23 14.92
CA THR A 240 -31.98 8.69 16.17
C THR A 240 -32.18 9.77 17.22
N GLN A 241 -31.31 10.78 17.28
CA GLN A 241 -31.44 11.91 18.20
C GLN A 241 -32.61 12.83 17.81
N GLU A 242 -32.76 13.13 16.52
CA GLU A 242 -33.87 13.94 15.99
C GLU A 242 -35.24 13.27 16.22
N LYS A 243 -35.35 11.95 15.99
CA LYS A 243 -36.58 11.19 16.28
C LYS A 243 -36.95 11.19 17.76
N LYS A 244 -35.96 11.13 18.66
CA LYS A 244 -36.21 11.19 20.12
C LYS A 244 -36.65 12.59 20.55
N PHE A 245 -36.07 13.64 19.99
CA PHE A 245 -36.44 15.03 20.31
C PHE A 245 -37.87 15.35 19.86
N ASN A 246 -38.26 14.90 18.66
CA ASN A 246 -39.63 15.09 18.15
C ASN A 246 -40.68 14.22 18.85
N GLY A 247 -40.28 13.14 19.54
CA GLY A 247 -41.19 12.31 20.35
C GLY A 247 -41.39 12.80 21.80
N LEU A 248 -40.60 13.78 22.25
CA LEU A 248 -40.65 14.34 23.61
C LEU A 248 -41.47 15.65 23.70
N SER A 249 -41.95 16.21 22.58
CA SER A 249 -42.68 17.48 22.56
C SER A 249 -44.13 17.39 23.06
N ASP A 250 -44.63 16.22 23.45
CA ASP A 250 -46.05 16.00 23.81
C ASP A 250 -46.33 15.73 25.30
N LYS A 251 -45.37 15.91 26.21
CA LYS A 251 -45.63 15.71 27.66
C LYS A 251 -45.13 16.86 28.53
N ASN A 252 -46.11 17.57 29.11
CA ASN A 252 -46.11 18.62 30.13
C ASN A 252 -44.77 18.94 30.87
N PRO A 253 -44.39 20.23 31.02
CA PRO A 253 -43.13 20.63 31.64
C PRO A 253 -43.30 20.86 33.15
N LYS A 254 -43.02 19.86 33.98
CA LYS A 254 -42.67 20.08 35.40
C LYS A 254 -41.65 19.05 35.87
N SER A 255 -40.35 19.41 35.87
CA SER A 255 -39.40 19.11 36.96
C SER A 255 -37.93 19.24 36.52
N SER A 256 -37.16 19.93 37.37
CA SER A 256 -35.73 19.79 37.68
C SER A 256 -34.66 19.99 36.59
N LYS A 257 -33.97 21.15 36.67
CA LYS A 257 -32.75 21.51 35.93
C LYS A 257 -31.56 20.56 36.16
N MET A 258 -31.54 19.76 37.23
CA MET A 258 -30.41 18.89 37.59
C MET A 258 -30.39 17.59 36.76
N ASP A 259 -31.54 17.15 36.24
CA ASP A 259 -31.68 15.92 35.46
C ASP A 259 -31.31 16.11 33.98
N LEU A 260 -31.31 17.35 33.47
CA LEU A 260 -30.94 17.62 32.07
C LEU A 260 -29.49 17.21 31.79
N TYR A 261 -28.57 17.49 32.70
CA TYR A 261 -27.14 17.23 32.48
C TYR A 261 -26.82 15.72 32.53
N LYS A 262 -27.44 14.99 33.46
CA LYS A 262 -27.34 13.52 33.54
C LYS A 262 -28.07 12.83 32.38
N ASN A 263 -29.23 13.33 31.97
CA ASN A 263 -29.97 12.79 30.83
C ASN A 263 -29.24 13.04 29.52
N VAL A 264 -28.61 14.20 29.31
CA VAL A 264 -27.77 14.48 28.13
C VAL A 264 -26.52 13.59 28.11
N LEU A 265 -25.89 13.33 29.26
CA LEU A 265 -24.75 12.42 29.37
C LEU A 265 -25.12 10.94 29.12
N LEU A 266 -26.30 10.50 29.57
CA LEU A 266 -26.83 9.15 29.33
C LEU A 266 -27.43 8.97 27.93
N GLN A 267 -28.00 10.02 27.33
CA GLN A 267 -28.60 10.02 25.99
C GLN A 267 -27.58 9.93 24.85
N ASN A 268 -26.30 10.22 25.12
CA ASN A 268 -25.23 10.14 24.12
C ASN A 268 -24.70 8.71 23.86
N LYS A 269 -25.13 7.70 24.62
CA LYS A 269 -24.98 6.30 24.22
C LYS A 269 -26.05 5.96 23.18
N SER A 270 -25.80 6.37 21.94
CA SER A 270 -26.53 5.88 20.77
C SER A 270 -26.52 4.35 20.77
N THR A 271 -27.69 3.75 21.01
CA THR A 271 -27.99 2.31 20.95
C THR A 271 -27.97 1.83 19.50
N ILE A 272 -26.79 1.85 18.86
CA ILE A 272 -26.55 1.04 17.66
C ILE A 272 -25.94 -0.25 18.19
N SER A 273 -26.58 -1.39 17.92
CA SER A 273 -26.10 -2.69 18.40
C SER A 273 -24.76 -3.05 17.75
N GLU A 274 -24.00 -3.96 18.35
CA GLU A 274 -22.75 -4.42 17.74
C GLU A 274 -23.03 -5.21 16.45
N GLU A 275 -24.14 -5.94 16.37
CA GLU A 275 -24.59 -6.63 15.16
C GLU A 275 -24.89 -5.64 14.03
N GLU A 276 -25.58 -4.54 14.33
CA GLU A 276 -25.85 -3.48 13.36
C GLU A 276 -24.55 -2.82 12.89
N LYS A 277 -23.61 -2.54 13.80
CA LYS A 277 -22.28 -2.02 13.42
C LYS A 277 -21.52 -2.99 12.52
N MET A 278 -21.55 -4.28 12.83
CA MET A 278 -20.91 -5.31 11.99
C MET A 278 -21.56 -5.38 10.60
N SER A 279 -22.89 -5.30 10.52
CA SER A 279 -23.59 -5.25 9.22
C SER A 279 -23.18 -4.02 8.42
N ILE A 280 -23.21 -2.83 9.03
CA ILE A 280 -22.83 -1.57 8.37
C ILE A 280 -21.37 -1.63 7.91
N TRP A 281 -20.48 -2.20 8.74
CA TRP A 281 -19.07 -2.37 8.38
C TRP A 281 -18.92 -3.27 7.14
N LYS A 282 -19.61 -4.41 7.10
CA LYS A 282 -19.61 -5.32 5.95
C LYS A 282 -20.16 -4.63 4.68
N ASP A 283 -21.23 -3.86 4.82
CA ASP A 283 -21.82 -3.12 3.70
C ASP A 283 -20.87 -2.06 3.16
N VAL A 284 -20.17 -1.34 4.04
CA VAL A 284 -19.13 -0.38 3.65
C VAL A 284 -18.01 -1.08 2.89
N GLN A 285 -17.50 -2.20 3.42
CA GLN A 285 -16.43 -2.94 2.76
C GLN A 285 -16.87 -3.37 1.35
N ASN A 286 -18.02 -4.04 1.23
CA ASN A 286 -18.55 -4.48 -0.06
C ASN A 286 -18.71 -3.31 -1.05
N GLU A 287 -19.19 -2.16 -0.60
CA GLU A 287 -19.32 -0.99 -1.48
C GLU A 287 -17.97 -0.43 -1.93
N VAL A 288 -16.97 -0.39 -1.05
CA VAL A 288 -15.61 0.06 -1.41
C VAL A 288 -14.96 -0.93 -2.38
N TYR A 289 -15.09 -2.24 -2.16
CA TYR A 289 -14.57 -3.26 -3.07
C TYR A 289 -15.23 -3.18 -4.45
N ARG A 290 -16.56 -2.99 -4.50
CA ARG A 290 -17.31 -2.79 -5.76
C ARG A 290 -16.87 -1.57 -6.53
N LYS A 291 -16.66 -0.44 -5.85
CA LYS A 291 -16.17 0.80 -6.48
C LYS A 291 -14.78 0.67 -7.09
N LEU A 292 -14.03 -0.34 -6.70
CA LEU A 292 -12.68 -0.63 -7.20
C LEU A 292 -12.69 -1.79 -8.21
N ASP A 293 -13.86 -2.27 -8.62
CA ASP A 293 -14.05 -3.44 -9.49
C ASP A 293 -13.38 -4.71 -8.94
N MET A 294 -13.47 -4.93 -7.62
CA MET A 294 -12.85 -6.05 -6.91
C MET A 294 -13.89 -7.03 -6.33
N ASP A 295 -15.08 -7.18 -6.93
CA ASP A 295 -16.22 -7.90 -6.34
C ASP A 295 -16.14 -9.45 -6.35
N ASP A 296 -15.28 -10.06 -7.17
CA ASP A 296 -15.28 -11.50 -7.49
C ASP A 296 -14.79 -12.48 -6.38
N TRP A 297 -14.60 -12.07 -5.12
CA TRP A 297 -13.99 -12.94 -4.09
C TRP A 297 -14.95 -13.59 -3.11
N ASN A 298 -16.09 -12.97 -2.80
CA ASN A 298 -17.03 -13.55 -1.84
C ASN A 298 -17.68 -14.86 -2.34
N SER A 299 -17.51 -15.19 -3.62
CA SER A 299 -17.94 -16.44 -4.25
C SER A 299 -16.92 -17.59 -4.11
N SER A 300 -15.68 -17.33 -3.69
CA SER A 300 -14.61 -18.35 -3.58
C SER A 300 -14.41 -18.91 -2.16
N VAL A 301 -15.25 -18.49 -1.20
CA VAL A 301 -15.22 -18.95 0.20
C VAL A 301 -16.53 -19.65 0.59
N ARG A 302 -17.14 -20.36 -0.37
CA ARG A 302 -18.15 -21.39 -0.10
C ARG A 302 -17.67 -22.72 -0.64
#